data_AF-A0A3M6VJI7-F1
#
_entry.id   AF-A0A3M6VJI7-F1
#
_cell.length_a   1.000
_cell.length_b   1.000
_cell.length_c   1.000
_cell.angle_alpha   90.00
_cell.angle_beta   90.00
_cell.angle_gamma   90.00
#
_symmetry.space_group_name_H-M   'P 1'
#
loop_
_entity.id
_entity.type
_entity.pdbx_description
1 polymer ?
#
loop_
_entity_poly.entity_id
_entity_poly.type
_entity_poly.pdbx_seq_one_letter_code
_entity_poly.pdbx_strand_id
1 'polypeptide(L)' 'MDFYSGGSLFVHLRMEKRFSKQRACLHAAELVLSLAHLHSMLSMYRDLKLENILVDSKGHIAITYFGLSKEER' A
#
# COMPACT_ATOMS: atom_id res chain seq x y z
N MET A 1 10.60 0.78 11.95
CA MET A 1 9.73 0.07 10.98
C MET A 1 8.57 -0.49 11.77
N ASP A 2 7.36 0.01 11.50
CA ASP A 2 6.16 -0.53 12.12
C ASP A 2 5.94 -1.96 11.65
N PHE A 3 5.58 -2.85 12.58
CA PHE A 3 5.32 -4.26 12.28
C PHE A 3 3.89 -4.41 11.76
N TYR A 4 3.75 -4.67 10.47
CA TYR A 4 2.45 -4.94 9.85
C TYR A 4 2.10 -6.43 9.98
N SER A 5 1.42 -6.77 11.06
CA SER A 5 1.01 -8.15 11.36
C SER A 5 -0.06 -8.71 10.42
N GLY A 6 -0.74 -7.86 9.64
CA GLY A 6 -1.82 -8.26 8.74
C GLY A 6 -1.35 -8.88 7.43
N GLY A 7 -0.06 -8.82 7.09
CA GLY A 7 0.44 -9.29 5.79
C GLY A 7 0.02 -8.39 4.63
N SER A 8 0.18 -8.87 3.39
CA SER A 8 -0.06 -8.05 2.19
C SER A 8 -1.53 -7.99 1.79
N LEU A 9 -1.94 -6.84 1.27
CA LEU A 9 -3.29 -6.60 0.76
C LEU A 9 -3.64 -7.59 -0.38
N PHE A 10 -2.63 -8.06 -1.11
CA PHE A 10 -2.77 -9.15 -2.09
C PHE A 10 -3.32 -10.44 -1.46
N VAL A 11 -2.80 -10.88 -0.32
CA VAL A 11 -3.27 -12.09 0.37
C VAL A 11 -4.71 -11.92 0.81
N HIS A 12 -5.05 -10.75 1.36
CA HIS A 12 -6.42 -10.41 1.76
C HIS A 12 -7.38 -10.49 0.57
N LEU A 13 -7.01 -9.91 -0.57
CA LEU A 13 -7.84 -9.93 -1.78
C LEU A 13 -8.01 -11.36 -2.31
N ARG A 14 -6.96 -12.18 -2.30
CA ARG A 14 -7.05 -13.60 -2.74
C ARG A 14 -7.98 -14.42 -1.84
N MET A 15 -7.92 -14.21 -0.53
CA MET A 15 -8.76 -14.92 0.44
C MET A 15 -10.23 -14.53 0.29
N GLU A 16 -10.52 -13.23 0.16
CA GLU A 16 -11.88 -12.70 0.10
C GLU A 16 -12.48 -12.72 -1.30
N LYS A 17 -11.66 -12.94 -2.34
CA LYS A 17 -11.97 -12.84 -3.78
C LYS A 17 -12.33 -11.43 -4.25
N ARG A 18 -12.99 -10.62 -3.41
CA ARG A 18 -13.38 -9.25 -3.68
C ARG A 18 -13.63 -8.49 -2.37
N PHE A 19 -13.17 -7.24 -2.29
CA PHE A 19 -13.52 -6.36 -1.17
C PHE A 19 -14.93 -5.76 -1.32
N SER A 20 -15.57 -5.47 -0.19
CA SER A 20 -16.78 -4.65 -0.16
C SER A 20 -16.50 -3.26 -0.73
N LYS A 21 -17.52 -2.61 -1.29
CA LYS A 21 -17.39 -1.26 -1.84
C LYS A 21 -16.80 -0.28 -0.82
N GLN A 22 -17.29 -0.33 0.41
CA GLN A 22 -16.84 0.54 1.50
C GLN A 22 -15.34 0.36 1.80
N ARG A 23 -14.88 -0.89 1.93
CA ARG A 23 -13.47 -1.19 2.20
C ARG A 23 -12.58 -0.85 1.02
N ALA A 24 -13.03 -1.12 -0.21
CA ALA A 24 -12.31 -0.72 -1.41
C ALA A 24 -12.15 0.81 -1.50
N CYS A 25 -13.18 1.58 -1.15
CA CYS A 25 -13.11 3.04 -1.11
C CYS A 25 -12.12 3.54 -0.04
N LEU A 26 -12.12 2.94 1.15
CA LEU A 26 -11.18 3.30 2.22
C LEU A 26 -9.73 3.05 1.78
N HIS A 27 -9.43 1.84 1.30
CA HIS A 27 -8.10 1.47 0.83
C HIS A 27 -7.65 2.34 -0.34
N ALA A 28 -8.54 2.67 -1.27
CA ALA A 28 -8.22 3.58 -2.36
C ALA A 28 -7.88 4.99 -1.84
N ALA A 29 -8.63 5.51 -0.87
CA ALA A 29 -8.37 6.82 -0.28
C ALA A 29 -7.02 6.86 0.46
N GLU A 30 -6.71 5.85 1.27
CA GLU A 30 -5.42 5.71 1.96
C GLU A 30 -4.25 5.59 0.98
N LEU A 31 -4.45 4.85 -0.11
CA LEU A 31 -3.45 4.67 -1.16
C LEU A 31 -3.18 5.98 -1.91
N VAL A 32 -4.23 6.72 -2.27
CA VAL A 32 -4.12 8.02 -2.94
C VAL A 32 -3.38 9.03 -2.06
N LEU A 33 -3.70 9.09 -0.76
CA LEU A 33 -3.01 9.96 0.18
C LEU A 33 -1.52 9.60 0.31
N SER A 34 -1.22 8.31 0.42
CA SER A 34 0.15 7.81 0.50
C SER A 34 0.95 8.12 -0.77
N LEU A 35 0.37 7.92 -1.96
CA LEU A 35 1.01 8.24 -3.24
C LEU A 35 1.20 9.75 -3.42
N ALA A 36 0.21 10.57 -3.06
CA ALA A 36 0.33 12.02 -3.11
C ALA A 36 1.48 12.52 -2.22
N HIS A 37 1.61 11.96 -1.02
CA HIS A 37 2.72 12.26 -0.12
C HIS A 37 4.07 11.84 -0.73
N LEU A 38 4.17 10.61 -1.27
CA LEU A 38 5.40 10.13 -1.92
C LEU A 38 5.81 10.99 -3.13
N HIS A 39 4.85 11.34 -3.99
CA HIS A 39 5.11 12.18 -5.15
C HIS A 39 5.55 13.60 -4.79
N SER A 40 5.11 14.13 -3.65
CA SER A 40 5.57 15.44 -3.15
C SER A 40 7.06 15.45 -2.77
N MET A 41 7.66 14.27 -2.52
CA MET A 41 9.07 14.11 -2.14
C MET A 41 9.97 13.67 -3.31
N LEU A 42 9.58 13.98 -4.56
CA LEU A 42 10.33 13.74 -5.81
C LEU A 42 10.62 12.26 -6.17
N SER A 43 10.07 11.29 -5.46
CA SER A 43 10.20 9.87 -5.79
C SER A 43 8.92 9.36 -6.46
N MET A 44 8.94 9.23 -7.79
CA MET A 44 7.88 8.51 -8.50
C MET A 44 7.85 7.06 -8.00
N TYR A 45 6.74 6.67 -7.38
CA TYR A 45 6.53 5.27 -6.98
C TYR A 45 6.16 4.46 -8.22
N ARG A 46 7.13 3.77 -8.80
CA ARG A 46 6.99 3.11 -10.10
C ARG A 46 6.45 1.68 -10.03
N ASP A 47 6.40 1.07 -8.85
CA ASP A 47 6.03 -0.33 -8.68
C ASP A 47 4.82 -0.51 -7.77
N LEU A 48 3.69 0.08 -8.19
CA LEU A 48 2.42 -0.09 -7.49
C LEU A 48 1.84 -1.49 -7.70
N LYS A 49 2.01 -2.33 -6.70
CA LYS A 49 1.52 -3.71 -6.63
C LYS A 49 0.90 -3.99 -5.27
N LEU A 50 -0.13 -4.84 -5.22
CA LEU A 50 -0.85 -5.17 -3.99
C LEU A 50 0.04 -5.93 -2.99
N GLU A 51 1.08 -6.59 -3.50
CA GLU A 51 2.11 -7.30 -2.75
C GLU A 51 2.98 -6.34 -1.92
N ASN A 52 3.14 -5.09 -2.40
CA ASN A 52 3.89 -4.03 -1.74
C ASN A 52 2.99 -3.16 -0.83
N ILE A 53 1.75 -3.55 -0.60
CA ILE A 53 0.83 -2.85 0.30
C ILE A 53 0.56 -3.78 1.49
N LEU A 54 0.97 -3.39 2.69
CA LEU A 54 0.71 -4.15 3.90
C LEU A 54 -0.50 -3.61 4.65
N VAL A 55 -1.13 -4.50 5.41
CA VAL A 55 -2.29 -4.20 6.25
C VAL A 55 -1.85 -4.25 7.71
N ASP A 56 -2.21 -3.23 8.49
CA ASP A 56 -1.96 -3.20 9.93
C ASP A 56 -2.99 -4.03 10.72
N SER A 57 -2.88 -4.06 12.04
CA SER A 57 -3.80 -4.81 12.91
C SER A 57 -5.22 -4.24 12.98
N LYS A 58 -5.42 -2.99 12.53
CA LYS A 58 -6.71 -2.30 12.48
C LYS A 58 -7.35 -2.37 11.10
N GLY A 59 -6.62 -2.87 10.10
CA GLY A 59 -7.08 -3.00 8.73
C GLY A 59 -6.70 -1.83 7.82
N HIS A 60 -5.89 -0.87 8.29
CA HIS A 60 -5.37 0.22 7.46
C HIS A 60 -4.22 -0.25 6.58
N ILE A 61 -4.05 0.40 5.43
CA ILE A 61 -3.00 0.04 4.49
C ILE A 61 -1.80 0.99 4.53
N ALA A 62 -0.63 0.45 4.23
CA ALA A 62 0.58 1.23 4.00
C ALA A 62 1.38 0.66 2.83
N ILE A 63 2.02 1.55 2.06
CA ILE A 63 2.95 1.15 0.99
C ILE A 63 4.28 0.78 1.63
N THR A 64 4.75 -0.45 1.38
CA THR A 64 5.95 -1.01 1.99
C THR A 64 6.82 -1.71 0.95
N TYR A 65 7.45 -0.94 0.07
CA TYR A 65 8.64 -1.39 -0.65
C TYR A 65 9.34 -0.18 -1.24
N PHE A 66 10.39 0.30 -0.57
CA PHE A 66 11.33 1.30 -1.11
C PHE A 66 12.49 0.64 -1.87
N GLY A 67 12.45 -0.69 -2.08
CA GLY A 67 13.60 -1.51 -2.44
C GLY A 67 14.22 -1.28 -3.82
N LEU A 68 13.69 -0.38 -4.65
CA LEU A 68 14.30 0.02 -5.92
C LEU A 68 14.00 1.50 -6.28
N SER A 69 13.80 2.40 -5.31
CA SER A 69 13.99 3.83 -5.60
C SER A 69 15.50 4.04 -5.74
N LYS A 70 16.02 3.80 -6.95
CA LYS A 70 17.38 4.15 -7.32
C LYS A 70 17.55 5.63 -6.97
N GLU A 71 18.39 5.91 -5.99
CA GLU A 71 18.94 7.23 -5.75
C GLU A 71 19.72 7.56 -7.03
N GLU A 72 19.16 8.38 -7.91
CA GLU A 72 19.95 8.98 -8.99
C GLU A 72 20.95 9.93 -8.33
N ARG A 73 22.13 9.39 -8.03
CA ARG A 73 23.36 10.17 -7.99
C ARG A 73 23.75 10.58 -9.40
#